data_AF-A0A449BDU8-F1
#
_entry.id   AF-A0A449BDU8-F1
#
_cell.length_a   1.000
_cell.length_b   1.000
_cell.length_c   1.000
_cell.angle_alpha   90.00
_cell.angle_beta   90.00
_cell.angle_gamma   90.00
#
_symmetry.space_group_name_H-M   'P 1'
#
loop_
_entity.id
_entity.type
_entity.pdbx_description
1 polymer ?
#
loop_
_entity_poly.entity_id
_entity_poly.type
_entity_poly.pdbx_seq_one_letter_code
_entity_poly.pdbx_strand_id
1 'polypeptide(L)'
;MLLILFLLASPFIIAIFTVFFVVYLIVCPVEILIYKRSNYYKDLQEKYYLFITRNNNYLLYNKLRKEAIPTKITINNETYESYKSKDMFLIFVEYKVEFSINNLLVNSNNNNSILRFDNLNYVYVIKRNMFVKNDDYKIAKTIKNIIIYE
;
A
#
# COMPACT_ATOMS: atom_id res chain seq x y z
N MET A 1 23.68 41.83 -15.24
CA MET A 1 23.47 41.36 -13.85
C MET A 1 22.95 39.92 -13.80
N LEU A 2 21.84 39.58 -14.47
CA LEU A 2 21.29 38.21 -14.54
C LEU A 2 22.25 37.15 -15.08
N LEU A 3 23.03 37.46 -16.13
CA LEU A 3 23.96 36.53 -16.76
C LEU A 3 25.12 36.12 -15.83
N ILE A 4 25.58 37.05 -14.99
CA ILE A 4 26.64 36.80 -13.99
C ILE A 4 26.08 35.95 -12.85
N LEU A 5 24.85 36.21 -12.39
CA LEU A 5 24.16 35.36 -11.41
C LEU A 5 23.98 33.94 -11.94
N PHE A 6 23.61 33.78 -13.21
CA PHE A 6 23.45 32.47 -13.83
C PHE A 6 24.77 31.70 -13.92
N LEU A 7 25.86 32.36 -14.35
CA LEU A 7 27.19 31.74 -14.38
C LEU A 7 27.64 31.29 -12.98
N LEU A 8 27.42 32.10 -11.96
CA LEU A 8 27.74 31.76 -10.56
C LEU A 8 26.88 30.61 -10.02
N ALA A 9 25.59 30.56 -10.38
CA ALA A 9 24.67 29.51 -9.91
C ALA A 9 24.81 28.18 -10.68
N SER A 10 25.20 28.24 -11.96
CA SER A 10 25.32 27.07 -12.84
C SER A 10 26.18 25.92 -12.29
N PRO A 11 27.36 26.13 -11.68
CA PRO A 11 28.14 25.02 -11.12
C PRO A 11 27.42 24.33 -9.95
N PHE A 12 26.66 25.07 -9.13
CA PHE A 12 25.89 24.50 -8.04
C PHE A 12 24.72 23.66 -8.55
N ILE A 13 24.02 24.16 -9.56
CA ILE A 13 22.91 23.45 -10.20
C ILE A 13 23.43 22.13 -10.80
N ILE A 14 24.53 22.19 -11.57
CA ILE A 14 25.15 21.00 -12.18
C ILE A 14 25.60 20.01 -11.10
N ALA A 15 26.23 20.50 -10.02
CA ALA A 15 26.65 19.64 -8.91
C ALA A 15 25.45 18.93 -8.24
N ILE A 16 24.36 19.65 -7.96
CA ILE A 16 23.14 19.08 -7.39
C ILE A 16 22.53 18.02 -8.32
N PHE A 17 22.42 18.31 -9.62
CA PHE A 17 21.92 17.35 -10.60
C PHE A 17 22.81 16.11 -10.71
N THR A 18 24.12 16.28 -10.66
CA THR A 18 25.09 15.18 -10.72
C THR A 18 24.93 14.28 -9.49
N VAL A 19 24.84 14.86 -8.29
CA VAL A 19 24.59 14.09 -7.05
C VAL A 19 23.24 13.37 -7.13
N PHE A 20 22.18 14.05 -7.56
CA PHE A 20 20.86 13.44 -7.74
C PHE A 20 20.91 12.25 -8.70
N PHE A 21 21.60 12.38 -9.84
CA PHE A 21 21.71 11.33 -10.84
C PHE A 21 22.48 10.11 -10.32
N VAL A 22 23.59 10.33 -9.60
CA VAL A 22 24.37 9.26 -8.98
C VAL A 22 23.54 8.53 -7.91
N VAL A 23 22.86 9.27 -7.03
CA VAL A 23 21.97 8.69 -6.02
C VAL A 23 20.84 7.91 -6.69
N TYR A 24 20.22 8.46 -7.74
CA TYR A 24 19.16 7.79 -8.49
C TYR A 24 19.64 6.48 -9.10
N LEU A 25 20.79 6.48 -9.79
CA LEU A 25 21.34 5.29 -10.44
C LEU A 25 21.76 4.20 -9.46
N ILE A 26 22.14 4.54 -8.22
CA ILE A 26 22.53 3.54 -7.22
C ILE A 26 21.32 3.07 -6.41
N VAL A 27 20.47 3.98 -5.94
CA VAL A 27 19.36 3.66 -5.04
C VAL A 27 18.24 2.94 -5.78
N CYS A 28 17.87 3.37 -6.98
CA CYS A 28 16.78 2.75 -7.74
C CYS A 28 16.97 1.24 -8.00
N PRO A 29 18.11 0.77 -8.56
CA PRO A 29 18.28 -0.66 -8.82
C PRO A 29 18.29 -1.48 -7.53
N VAL A 30 18.86 -0.96 -6.44
CA VAL A 30 18.82 -1.62 -5.13
C VAL A 30 17.39 -1.74 -4.61
N GLU A 31 16.60 -0.66 -4.68
CA GLU A 31 15.19 -0.68 -4.28
C GLU A 31 14.38 -1.66 -5.15
N ILE A 32 14.60 -1.71 -6.47
CA ILE A 32 13.95 -2.66 -7.39
C ILE A 32 14.24 -4.11 -6.98
N LEU A 33 15.50 -4.44 -6.67
CA LEU A 33 15.90 -5.79 -6.30
C LEU A 33 15.27 -6.22 -4.97
N ILE A 34 15.26 -5.35 -3.96
CA ILE A 34 14.62 -5.60 -2.68
C ILE A 34 13.12 -5.79 -2.88
N TYR A 35 12.49 -4.91 -3.67
CA TYR A 35 11.06 -4.95 -3.97
C TYR A 35 10.65 -6.27 -4.62
N LYS A 36 11.33 -6.70 -5.69
CA LYS A 36 11.02 -7.95 -6.42
C LYS A 36 11.16 -9.21 -5.55
N ARG A 37 11.99 -9.17 -4.51
CA ARG A 37 12.17 -10.29 -3.57
C ARG A 37 11.11 -10.33 -2.46
N SER A 38 10.42 -9.22 -2.22
CA SER A 38 9.46 -9.05 -1.11
C SER A 38 8.16 -9.85 -1.31
N ASN A 39 7.45 -10.15 -0.23
CA ASN A 39 6.14 -10.80 -0.31
C ASN A 39 5.09 -9.86 -0.91
N TYR A 40 5.22 -8.56 -0.65
CA TYR A 40 4.37 -7.54 -1.24
C TYR A 40 4.33 -7.62 -2.77
N TYR A 41 5.49 -7.78 -3.42
CA TYR A 41 5.53 -7.94 -4.88
C TYR A 41 4.97 -9.30 -5.33
N LYS A 42 5.28 -10.38 -4.63
CA LYS A 42 4.83 -11.73 -5.01
C LYS A 42 3.31 -11.86 -4.97
N ASP A 43 2.69 -11.30 -3.93
CA ASP A 43 1.25 -11.42 -3.69
C ASP A 43 0.45 -10.34 -4.44
N LEU A 44 0.89 -9.07 -4.40
CA LEU A 44 0.11 -7.94 -4.93
C LEU A 44 0.50 -7.51 -6.34
N GLN A 45 1.72 -7.86 -6.79
CA GLN A 45 2.24 -7.56 -8.12
C GLN A 45 2.11 -6.09 -8.56
N GLU A 46 2.18 -5.15 -7.62
CA GLU A 46 2.09 -3.73 -7.96
C GLU A 46 3.18 -3.32 -8.95
N LYS A 47 2.85 -2.33 -9.79
CA LYS A 47 3.85 -1.72 -10.66
C LYS A 47 4.90 -1.03 -9.80
N TYR A 48 6.16 -1.15 -10.21
CA TYR A 48 7.27 -0.51 -9.51
C TYR A 48 7.14 1.01 -9.60
N TYR A 49 6.95 1.64 -8.44
CA TYR A 49 7.09 3.07 -8.25
C TYR A 49 8.40 3.36 -7.52
N LEU A 50 9.02 4.50 -7.83
CA LEU A 50 10.16 5.01 -7.08
C LEU A 50 9.79 5.14 -5.59
N PHE A 51 10.66 4.70 -4.69
CA PHE A 51 10.48 4.73 -3.23
C PHE A 51 9.41 3.78 -2.65
N ILE A 52 8.96 2.76 -3.39
CA ILE A 52 7.98 1.79 -2.88
C ILE A 52 8.44 1.09 -1.60
N THR A 53 9.75 0.80 -1.49
CA THR A 53 10.34 0.12 -0.32
C THR A 53 10.32 0.97 0.95
N ARG A 54 10.10 2.28 0.83
CA ARG A 54 9.98 3.23 1.94
C ARG A 54 8.52 3.52 2.32
N ASN A 55 7.55 3.05 1.54
CA ASN A 55 6.14 3.26 1.81
C ASN A 55 5.71 2.51 3.08
N ASN A 56 4.94 3.17 3.95
CA ASN A 56 4.38 2.57 5.16
C ASN A 56 3.56 1.31 4.87
N ASN A 57 2.78 1.31 3.78
CA ASN A 57 1.97 0.15 3.39
C ASN A 57 2.85 -1.06 3.02
N TYR A 58 3.92 -0.82 2.25
CA TYR A 58 4.91 -1.84 1.89
C TYR A 58 5.62 -2.41 3.13
N LEU A 59 6.05 -1.54 4.04
CA LEU A 59 6.74 -1.92 5.27
C LEU A 59 5.82 -2.72 6.20
N LEU A 60 4.59 -2.23 6.41
CA LEU A 60 3.59 -2.89 7.25
C LEU A 60 3.22 -4.27 6.70
N TYR A 61 2.91 -4.35 5.40
CA TYR A 61 2.55 -5.61 4.75
C TYR A 61 3.66 -6.65 4.88
N ASN A 62 4.90 -6.32 4.49
CA ASN A 62 5.99 -7.28 4.53
C ASN A 62 6.32 -7.70 5.98
N LYS A 63 6.21 -6.77 6.93
CA LYS A 63 6.37 -7.07 8.36
C LYS A 63 5.33 -8.09 8.84
N LEU A 64 4.06 -7.88 8.49
CA LEU A 64 2.97 -8.80 8.85
C LEU A 64 3.19 -10.16 8.17
N ARG A 65 3.46 -10.15 6.86
CA ARG A 65 3.52 -11.35 6.03
C ARG A 65 4.74 -12.25 6.29
N LYS A 66 5.86 -11.72 6.79
CA LYS A 66 7.11 -12.47 6.97
C LYS A 66 6.97 -13.69 7.90
N GLU A 67 6.18 -13.56 8.95
CA GLU A 67 5.98 -14.59 9.99
C GLU A 67 4.53 -15.09 10.02
N ALA A 68 3.72 -14.73 9.04
CA ALA A 68 2.31 -15.02 9.09
C ALA A 68 1.98 -16.45 8.68
N ILE A 69 1.06 -17.05 9.41
CA ILE A 69 0.50 -18.37 9.10
C ILE A 69 -0.74 -18.16 8.23
N PRO A 70 -0.86 -18.83 7.07
CA PRO A 70 -2.09 -18.82 6.28
C PRO A 70 -3.25 -19.35 7.12
N THR A 71 -4.32 -18.57 7.22
CA THR A 71 -5.51 -18.91 7.99
C THR A 71 -6.77 -18.50 7.23
N LYS A 72 -7.90 -19.12 7.56
CA LYS A 72 -9.21 -18.62 7.15
C LYS A 72 -9.86 -17.95 8.34
N ILE A 73 -10.38 -16.75 8.14
CA ILE A 73 -11.16 -16.05 9.17
C ILE A 73 -12.57 -15.86 8.65
N THR A 74 -13.56 -16.15 9.48
CA THR A 74 -14.96 -15.89 9.15
C THR A 74 -15.39 -14.62 9.87
N ILE A 75 -15.79 -13.62 9.10
CA ILE A 75 -16.34 -12.35 9.62
C ILE A 75 -17.73 -12.21 9.00
N ASN A 76 -18.76 -12.07 9.85
CA ASN A 76 -20.16 -11.88 9.41
C ASN A 76 -20.64 -12.91 8.37
N ASN A 77 -20.38 -14.20 8.64
CA ASN A 77 -20.73 -15.34 7.76
C ASN A 77 -19.98 -15.37 6.41
N GLU A 78 -19.04 -14.47 6.17
CA GLU A 78 -18.15 -14.51 5.02
C GLU A 78 -16.77 -15.04 5.44
N THR A 79 -16.21 -15.94 4.63
CA THR A 79 -14.90 -16.54 4.90
C THR A 79 -13.85 -15.87 4.03
N TYR A 80 -12.81 -15.38 4.68
CA TYR A 80 -11.72 -14.63 4.06
C TYR A 80 -10.43 -15.41 4.08
N GLU A 81 -9.67 -15.27 3.00
CA GLU A 81 -8.25 -15.58 3.04
C GLU A 81 -7.53 -14.57 3.91
N SER A 82 -6.81 -15.09 4.91
CA SER A 82 -6.15 -14.26 5.89
C SER A 82 -4.80 -14.84 6.29
N TYR A 83 -3.98 -13.99 6.88
CA TYR A 83 -2.66 -14.36 7.35
C TYR A 83 -2.50 -13.84 8.77
N LYS A 84 -2.40 -14.75 9.73
CA LYS A 84 -2.26 -14.42 11.15
C LYS A 84 -0.79 -14.20 11.48
N SER A 85 -0.46 -13.01 11.97
CA SER A 85 0.87 -12.62 12.44
C SER A 85 0.75 -12.08 13.86
N LYS A 86 1.21 -12.86 14.85
CA LYS A 86 1.00 -12.58 16.29
C LYS A 86 -0.50 -12.36 16.59
N ASP A 87 -0.87 -11.14 16.95
CA ASP A 87 -2.24 -10.72 17.29
C ASP A 87 -2.95 -9.99 16.15
N MET A 88 -2.29 -9.84 14.99
CA MET A 88 -2.87 -9.18 13.82
C MET A 88 -3.25 -10.18 12.73
N PHE A 89 -4.35 -9.90 12.03
CA PHE A 89 -4.73 -10.60 10.80
C PHE A 89 -4.62 -9.66 9.61
N LEU A 90 -3.93 -10.14 8.59
CA LEU A 90 -3.91 -9.53 7.27
C LEU A 90 -5.00 -10.19 6.43
N ILE A 91 -6.03 -9.46 6.01
CA ILE A 91 -7.25 -9.98 5.38
C ILE A 91 -7.31 -9.53 3.92
N PHE A 92 -7.50 -10.46 2.99
CA PHE A 92 -7.68 -10.15 1.58
C PHE A 92 -9.15 -9.98 1.25
N VAL A 93 -9.47 -8.83 0.66
CA VAL A 93 -10.83 -8.45 0.27
C VAL A 93 -10.95 -8.52 -1.25
N GLU A 94 -11.75 -9.47 -1.74
CA GLU A 94 -11.85 -9.81 -3.16
C GLU A 94 -13.17 -9.40 -3.84
N TYR A 95 -14.06 -8.74 -3.11
CA TYR A 95 -15.36 -8.28 -3.61
C TYR A 95 -15.45 -6.75 -3.64
N LYS A 96 -16.57 -6.23 -4.14
CA LYS A 96 -16.83 -4.79 -4.19
C LYS A 96 -17.06 -4.20 -2.80
N VAL A 97 -16.49 -3.02 -2.56
CA VAL A 97 -16.48 -2.33 -1.28
C VAL A 97 -17.11 -0.94 -1.41
N GLU A 98 -17.98 -0.61 -0.47
CA GLU A 98 -18.58 0.70 -0.24
C GLU A 98 -18.20 1.22 1.16
N PHE A 99 -17.98 2.51 1.31
CA PHE A 99 -17.68 3.10 2.63
C PHE A 99 -18.84 3.95 3.10
N SER A 100 -19.15 3.86 4.40
CA SER A 100 -19.94 4.85 5.12
C SER A 100 -19.11 5.41 6.26
N ILE A 101 -19.41 6.65 6.67
CA ILE A 101 -18.63 7.43 7.67
C ILE A 101 -18.37 6.66 8.97
N ASN A 102 -19.16 5.62 9.27
CA ASN A 102 -19.03 4.81 10.49
C ASN A 102 -18.77 3.32 10.24
N ASN A 103 -18.77 2.83 8.99
CA ASN A 103 -18.75 1.39 8.67
C ASN A 103 -18.29 1.16 7.24
N LEU A 104 -17.43 0.18 7.01
CA LEU A 104 -17.18 -0.33 5.66
C LEU A 104 -18.24 -1.36 5.32
N LEU A 105 -18.89 -1.17 4.20
CA LEU A 105 -19.80 -2.14 3.62
C LEU A 105 -19.07 -2.91 2.54
N VAL A 106 -19.13 -4.21 2.66
CA VAL A 106 -18.75 -5.15 1.63
C VAL A 106 -20.02 -5.45 0.86
N ASN A 107 -20.05 -5.06 -0.40
CA ASN A 107 -21.17 -5.36 -1.26
C ASN A 107 -20.85 -6.61 -2.09
N SER A 108 -21.01 -7.77 -1.45
CA SER A 108 -21.05 -9.06 -2.14
C SER A 108 -22.50 -9.30 -2.62
N ASN A 109 -22.89 -8.60 -3.70
CA ASN A 109 -24.11 -8.82 -4.52
C ASN A 109 -25.37 -9.41 -3.81
N ASN A 110 -25.93 -8.70 -2.82
CA ASN A 110 -27.12 -9.07 -2.02
C ASN A 110 -26.83 -9.86 -0.73
N ASN A 111 -26.20 -9.18 0.23
CA ASN A 111 -26.53 -9.15 1.65
C ASN A 111 -25.38 -8.41 2.33
N ASN A 112 -25.61 -7.13 2.67
CA ASN A 112 -24.60 -6.21 3.16
C ASN A 112 -23.84 -6.76 4.37
N SER A 113 -22.63 -7.28 4.17
CA SER A 113 -21.70 -7.57 5.26
C SER A 113 -20.96 -6.27 5.60
N ILE A 114 -21.10 -5.82 6.84
CA ILE A 114 -20.42 -4.61 7.31
C ILE A 114 -19.09 -5.03 7.96
N LEU A 115 -17.96 -4.79 7.31
CA LEU A 115 -16.68 -4.86 7.98
C LEU A 115 -16.48 -3.61 8.83
N ARG A 116 -16.31 -3.79 10.14
CA ARG A 116 -15.92 -2.68 11.02
C ARG A 116 -14.41 -2.65 11.16
N PHE A 117 -13.80 -1.55 10.72
CA PHE A 117 -12.35 -1.34 10.71
C PHE A 117 -11.81 -0.89 12.07
N ASP A 118 -12.70 -0.74 13.05
CA ASP A 118 -12.35 -0.29 14.41
C ASP A 118 -11.52 -1.32 15.18
N ASN A 119 -11.42 -2.56 14.68
CA ASN A 119 -10.56 -3.57 15.28
C ASN A 119 -9.09 -3.32 14.90
N LEU A 120 -8.32 -2.83 15.88
CA LEU A 120 -6.87 -2.59 15.79
C LEU A 120 -6.06 -3.82 15.38
N ASN A 121 -6.66 -5.01 15.44
CA ASN A 121 -6.05 -6.29 15.12
C ASN A 121 -6.20 -6.70 13.65
N TYR A 122 -6.92 -5.95 12.82
CA TYR A 122 -7.14 -6.29 11.41
C TYR A 122 -6.48 -5.28 10.48
N VAL A 123 -5.77 -5.79 9.48
CA VAL A 123 -5.25 -5.02 8.35
C VAL A 123 -5.85 -5.59 7.08
N TYR A 124 -6.55 -4.75 6.33
CA TYR A 124 -7.28 -5.18 5.14
C TYR A 124 -6.49 -4.81 3.89
N VAL A 125 -6.42 -5.75 2.95
CA VAL A 125 -5.74 -5.59 1.67
C VAL A 125 -6.81 -5.58 0.59
N ILE A 126 -6.97 -4.44 -0.07
CA ILE A 126 -8.08 -4.17 -1.00
C ILE A 126 -7.52 -3.67 -2.33
N LYS A 127 -7.94 -4.27 -3.45
CA LYS A 127 -7.56 -3.77 -4.77
C LYS A 127 -8.34 -2.49 -5.12
N ARG A 128 -7.70 -1.54 -5.80
CA ARG A 128 -8.28 -0.24 -6.18
C ARG A 128 -9.56 -0.39 -7.00
N ASN A 129 -9.63 -1.40 -7.85
CA ASN A 129 -10.83 -1.67 -8.66
C ASN A 129 -12.00 -2.27 -7.85
N MET A 130 -11.80 -2.64 -6.58
CA MET A 130 -12.87 -3.13 -5.72
C MET A 130 -13.74 -2.01 -5.15
N PHE A 131 -13.26 -0.77 -5.17
CA PHE A 131 -14.04 0.38 -4.74
C PHE A 131 -15.12 0.68 -5.77
N VAL A 132 -16.37 0.79 -5.32
CA VAL A 132 -17.51 1.13 -6.20
C VAL A 132 -17.49 2.62 -6.55
N LYS A 133 -17.19 3.48 -5.57
CA LYS A 133 -17.13 4.94 -5.75
C LYS A 133 -15.71 5.45 -5.56
N ASN A 134 -15.34 6.48 -6.32
CA ASN A 134 -14.03 7.13 -6.17
C ASN A 134 -13.86 7.81 -4.80
N ASP A 135 -14.95 8.30 -4.20
CA ASP A 135 -14.88 8.93 -2.88
C ASP A 135 -14.61 7.90 -1.77
N ASP A 136 -15.13 6.68 -1.90
CA ASP A 136 -14.82 5.55 -1.01
C ASP A 136 -13.32 5.25 -1.01
N TYR A 137 -12.70 5.24 -2.20
CA TYR A 137 -11.26 5.08 -2.34
C TYR A 137 -10.47 6.20 -1.65
N LYS A 138 -10.91 7.45 -1.79
CA LYS A 138 -10.26 8.60 -1.13
C LYS A 138 -10.33 8.48 0.39
N ILE A 139 -11.49 8.08 0.92
CA ILE A 139 -11.69 7.88 2.36
C ILE A 139 -10.80 6.73 2.85
N ALA A 140 -10.81 5.60 2.15
CA ALA A 140 -10.03 4.42 2.51
C ALA A 140 -8.52 4.68 2.61
N LYS A 141 -7.97 5.55 1.74
CA LYS A 141 -6.57 5.98 1.80
C LYS A 141 -6.18 6.66 3.11
N THR A 142 -7.14 7.23 3.83
CA THR A 142 -6.88 7.91 5.11
C THR A 142 -6.84 6.94 6.29
N ILE A 143 -7.27 5.70 6.12
CA ILE A 143 -7.40 4.72 7.20
C ILE A 143 -6.13 3.87 7.27
N LYS A 144 -5.46 3.92 8.43
CA LYS A 144 -4.17 3.28 8.67
C LYS A 144 -4.18 1.75 8.49
N ASN A 145 -5.30 1.11 8.77
CA ASN A 145 -5.46 -0.34 8.73
C ASN A 145 -5.88 -0.85 7.33
N ILE A 146 -5.86 -0.01 6.30
CA ILE A 146 -6.21 -0.38 4.93
C ILE A 146 -4.99 -0.22 4.03
N ILE A 147 -4.61 -1.31 3.38
CA ILE A 147 -3.60 -1.36 2.34
C ILE A 147 -4.34 -1.45 1.01
N ILE A 148 -4.25 -0.39 0.21
CA ILE A 148 -4.84 -0.34 -1.12
C ILE A 148 -3.74 -0.57 -2.16
N TYR A 149 -3.99 -1.46 -3.10
CA TYR A 149 -3.09 -1.74 -4.22
C TYR A 149 -3.77 -1.63 -5.59
N GLU A 150 -3.00 -1.41 -6.66
CA GLU A 150 -3.56 -1.19 -8.02
C GLU A 150 -4.02 -2.46 -8.76
#